data_AF-A0A0G0MBQ2-F1
#
_entry.id   AF-A0A0G0MBQ2-F1
#
_cell.length_a   1.000
_cell.length_b   1.000
_cell.length_c   1.000
_cell.angle_alpha   90.00
_cell.angle_beta   90.00
_cell.angle_gamma   90.00
#
_symmetry.space_group_name_H-M   'P 1'
#
loop_
_entity.id
_entity.type
_entity.pdbx_description
1 polymer ?
#
loop_
_entity_poly.entity_id
_entity_poly.type
_entity_poly.pdbx_seq_one_letter_code
_entity_poly.pdbx_strand_id
1 'polypeptide(L)'
;MKFLESLKIDTWWKIILLLGVGAIFMSFTVKIDFIQNKHLCGLGIGMLLIGISYWIAEQKFSTIKPPNVYTGPTALISWKEIHHNPITAILLSLGFIFIGLFGFLIVKNLI
;
A
#
# COMPACT_ATOMS: atom_id res chain seq x y z
N MET A 1 17.51 7.96 -1.24
CA MET A 1 17.17 7.48 0.11
C MET A 1 16.87 8.61 1.10
N LYS A 2 17.70 9.67 1.21
CA LYS A 2 17.46 10.80 2.15
C LYS A 2 16.12 11.56 2.02
N PHE A 3 15.55 11.70 0.81
CA PHE A 3 14.27 12.37 0.60
C PHE A 3 13.07 11.56 1.14
N LEU A 4 13.12 10.23 1.02
CA LEU A 4 12.09 9.33 1.55
C LEU A 4 12.12 9.26 3.09
N GLU A 5 13.32 9.36 3.68
CA GLU A 5 13.53 9.53 5.12
C GLU A 5 12.90 10.82 5.65
N SER A 6 13.05 11.93 4.93
CA SER A 6 12.44 13.22 5.30
C SER A 6 10.92 13.20 5.32
N LEU A 7 10.29 12.31 4.54
CA LEU A 7 8.84 12.14 4.47
C LEU A 7 8.30 11.16 5.53
N LYS A 8 9.16 10.57 6.37
CA LYS A 8 8.83 9.42 7.23
C LYS A 8 8.09 8.32 6.44
N ILE A 9 8.58 8.04 5.24
CA ILE A 9 8.15 6.91 4.43
C ILE A 9 9.11 5.76 4.71
N ASP A 10 9.03 5.27 5.95
CA ASP A 10 9.71 4.08 6.45
C ASP A 10 9.18 2.78 5.83
N THR A 11 8.05 2.83 5.11
CA THR A 11 7.39 1.65 4.56
C THR A 11 7.08 1.78 3.06
N TRP A 12 7.43 0.75 2.29
CA TRP A 12 7.26 0.66 0.83
C TRP A 12 5.82 0.92 0.36
N TRP A 13 4.83 0.47 1.13
CA TRP A 13 3.42 0.59 0.79
C TRP A 13 2.92 2.06 0.80
N LYS A 14 3.57 2.95 1.57
CA LYS A 14 3.26 4.40 1.57
C LYS A 14 3.64 5.05 0.24
N ILE A 15 4.70 4.56 -0.41
CA ILE A 15 5.10 5.01 -1.75
C ILE A 15 4.04 4.61 -2.77
N ILE A 16 3.54 3.38 -2.67
CA ILE A 16 2.45 2.88 -3.54
C ILE A 16 1.17 3.68 -3.33
N LEU A 17 0.84 4.02 -2.08
CA LEU A 17 -0.30 4.87 -1.77
C LEU A 17 -0.15 6.26 -2.42
N LEU A 18 1.02 6.89 -2.28
CA LEU A 18 1.32 8.19 -2.88
C LEU A 18 1.24 8.14 -4.42
N LEU A 19 1.79 7.08 -5.03
CA LEU A 19 1.70 6.85 -6.47
C LEU A 19 0.24 6.63 -6.92
N GLY A 20 -0.57 5.91 -6.14
CA GLY A 20 -1.99 5.73 -6.42
C GLY A 20 -2.75 7.06 -6.43
N VAL A 21 -2.55 7.91 -5.41
CA VAL A 21 -3.14 9.26 -5.37
C VAL A 21 -2.66 10.09 -6.56
N GLY A 22 -1.35 10.07 -6.84
CA GLY A 22 -0.76 10.80 -7.97
C GLY A 22 -1.32 10.36 -9.32
N ALA A 23 -1.47 9.05 -9.53
CA ALA A 23 -2.01 8.48 -10.76
C ALA A 23 -3.48 8.87 -10.98
N ILE A 24 -4.30 8.86 -9.92
CA ILE A 24 -5.69 9.33 -9.99
C ILE A 24 -5.71 10.83 -10.30
N PHE A 25 -4.91 11.62 -9.60
CA PHE A 25 -4.86 13.06 -9.82
C PHE A 25 -4.47 13.38 -11.27
N MET A 26 -3.39 12.77 -11.77
CA MET A 26 -2.96 12.90 -13.17
C MET A 26 -4.02 12.46 -14.15
N SER A 27 -4.78 11.40 -13.85
CA SER A 27 -5.89 10.95 -14.70
C SER A 27 -7.00 12.01 -14.87
N PHE A 28 -7.17 12.92 -13.92
CA PHE A 28 -8.15 14.00 -14.02
C PHE A 28 -7.57 15.27 -14.65
N THR A 29 -6.30 15.59 -14.38
CA THR A 29 -5.69 16.84 -14.86
C THR A 29 -5.06 16.73 -16.24
N VAL A 30 -4.52 15.56 -16.58
CA VAL A 30 -3.77 15.34 -17.82
C VAL A 30 -4.61 14.49 -18.77
N LYS A 31 -4.89 15.02 -19.95
CA LYS A 31 -5.40 14.22 -21.07
C LYS A 31 -4.19 13.61 -21.76
N ILE A 32 -3.98 12.32 -21.58
CA ILE A 32 -2.89 11.60 -22.23
C ILE A 32 -3.47 10.96 -23.49
N ASP A 33 -3.07 11.44 -24.67
CA ASP A 33 -3.61 10.94 -25.94
C ASP A 33 -3.27 9.44 -26.17
N PHE A 34 -2.22 8.96 -25.53
CA PHE A 34 -1.74 7.58 -25.64
C PHE A 34 -2.36 6.60 -24.63
N ILE A 35 -2.89 7.09 -23.51
CA ILE A 35 -3.43 6.26 -22.42
C ILE A 35 -4.82 6.74 -22.09
N GLN A 36 -5.83 5.87 -22.24
CA GLN A 36 -7.18 6.22 -21.81
C GLN A 36 -7.20 6.50 -20.30
N ASN A 37 -7.57 7.73 -19.93
CA ASN A 37 -7.62 8.19 -18.54
C ASN A 37 -8.38 7.24 -17.60
N LYS A 38 -9.47 6.62 -18.07
CA LYS A 38 -10.21 5.61 -17.30
C LYS A 38 -9.35 4.43 -16.83
N HIS A 39 -8.35 4.02 -17.60
CA HIS A 39 -7.45 2.94 -17.22
C HIS A 39 -6.37 3.40 -16.24
N LEU A 40 -5.86 4.62 -16.40
CA LEU A 40 -4.94 5.23 -15.44
C LEU A 40 -5.62 5.45 -14.07
N CYS A 41 -6.87 5.89 -14.08
CA CYS A 41 -7.69 5.99 -12.87
C CYS A 41 -7.90 4.62 -12.20
N GLY A 42 -8.26 3.59 -12.97
CA GLY A 42 -8.43 2.22 -12.45
C GLY A 42 -7.14 1.65 -11.84
N LEU A 43 -5.99 1.93 -12.45
CA LEU A 43 -4.68 1.53 -11.93
C LEU A 43 -4.37 2.28 -10.62
N GLY A 44 -4.64 3.58 -10.57
CA GLY A 44 -4.48 4.39 -9.37
C GLY A 44 -5.38 3.95 -8.21
N ILE A 45 -6.62 3.55 -8.49
CA ILE A 45 -7.55 2.96 -7.50
C ILE A 45 -6.98 1.64 -6.96
N GLY A 46 -6.44 0.78 -7.83
CA GLY A 46 -5.79 -0.47 -7.40
C GLY A 46 -4.60 -0.22 -6.47
N MET A 47 -3.74 0.75 -6.80
CA MET A 47 -2.62 1.16 -5.94
C MET A 47 -3.08 1.74 -4.60
N LEU A 48 -4.15 2.54 -4.59
CA LEU A 48 -4.75 3.06 -3.37
C LEU A 48 -5.30 1.96 -2.47
N LEU A 49 -6.00 0.96 -3.03
CA LEU A 49 -6.55 -0.17 -2.29
C LEU A 49 -5.44 -0.95 -1.56
N ILE A 50 -4.31 -1.19 -2.23
CA ILE A 50 -3.13 -1.83 -1.63
C ILE A 50 -2.59 -0.95 -0.51
N GLY A 51 -2.35 0.33 -0.78
CA GLY A 51 -1.83 1.27 0.21
C GLY A 51 -2.71 1.38 1.47
N ILE A 52 -4.02 1.49 1.30
CA ILE A 52 -4.99 1.58 2.41
C ILE A 52 -5.06 0.25 3.18
N SER A 53 -4.99 -0.89 2.49
CA SER A 53 -4.96 -2.19 3.15
C SER A 53 -3.77 -2.32 4.10
N TYR A 54 -2.58 -1.92 3.64
CA TYR A 54 -1.39 -1.89 4.49
C TYR A 54 -1.48 -0.83 5.59
N TRP A 55 -2.02 0.36 5.31
CA TRP A 55 -2.24 1.39 6.34
C TRP A 55 -3.10 0.88 7.49
N ILE A 56 -4.19 0.16 7.19
CA ILE A 56 -5.10 -0.40 8.19
C ILE A 56 -4.45 -1.57 8.92
N ALA A 57 -3.69 -2.43 8.22
CA ALA A 57 -3.04 -3.60 8.81
C ALA A 57 -1.85 -3.24 9.71
N GLU A 58 -1.18 -2.11 9.44
CA GLU A 58 0.01 -1.67 10.16
C GLU A 58 -0.27 -1.22 11.62
N GLN A 59 -1.53 -0.99 11.99
CA GLN A 59 -1.88 -0.49 13.34
C GLN A 59 -1.83 -1.53 14.47
N LYS A 60 -1.47 -2.79 14.19
CA LYS A 60 -1.44 -3.84 15.23
C LYS A 60 -0.04 -3.99 15.83
N PHE A 61 0.11 -3.55 17.07
CA PHE A 61 1.33 -3.76 17.85
C PHE A 61 1.33 -5.18 18.45
N SER A 62 2.25 -6.03 18.01
CA SER A 62 2.52 -7.32 18.65
C SER A 62 3.43 -7.10 19.85
N THR A 63 2.86 -6.81 21.03
CA THR A 63 3.63 -6.93 22.28
C THR A 63 3.74 -8.39 22.67
N ILE A 64 4.90 -9.01 22.44
CA ILE A 64 5.21 -10.27 23.12
C ILE A 64 5.50 -9.97 24.58
N LYS A 65 4.64 -10.46 25.49
CA LYS A 65 4.98 -10.62 26.90
C LYS A 65 5.70 -11.96 27.04
N PRO A 66 7.05 -12.03 27.13
CA PRO A 66 7.68 -13.27 27.53
C PRO A 66 7.19 -13.63 28.95
N PRO A 67 6.80 -14.90 29.21
CA PRO A 67 6.46 -15.33 30.56
C PRO A 67 7.70 -15.14 31.42
N ASN A 68 7.59 -14.33 32.48
CA ASN A 68 8.66 -14.20 33.45
C ASN A 68 8.91 -15.60 34.05
N VAL A 69 10.13 -16.08 33.92
CA VAL A 69 10.64 -17.25 34.66
C VAL A 69 12.06 -16.84 35.06
N TYR A 70 12.13 -16.06 36.13
CA TYR A 70 13.33 -15.68 36.89
C TYR A 70 14.31 -14.70 36.20
N THR A 71 14.52 -13.53 36.84
CA THR A 71 15.58 -12.50 36.64
C THR A 71 15.38 -11.41 35.57
N GLY A 72 15.20 -10.15 36.02
CA GLY A 72 15.43 -8.92 35.23
C GLY A 72 14.19 -8.09 34.83
N PRO A 73 14.33 -6.75 34.67
CA PRO A 73 13.22 -5.88 34.25
C PRO A 73 12.75 -6.25 32.83
N THR A 74 11.43 -6.21 32.63
CA THR A 74 10.72 -6.66 31.43
C THR A 74 11.30 -6.04 30.15
N ALA A 75 12.02 -6.84 29.36
CA ALA A 75 12.43 -6.44 28.02
C ALA A 75 11.17 -6.41 27.12
N LEU A 76 10.55 -5.24 26.99
CA LEU A 76 9.48 -4.98 26.05
C LEU A 76 10.09 -4.89 24.64
N ILE A 77 10.36 -6.04 24.02
CA ILE A 77 10.73 -6.09 22.61
C ILE A 77 9.43 -5.91 21.82
N SER A 78 9.16 -4.68 21.43
CA SER A 78 8.01 -4.31 20.57
C SER A 78 8.51 -4.19 19.15
N TRP A 79 8.01 -5.03 18.25
CA TRP A 79 8.22 -4.88 16.82
C TRP A 79 6.89 -4.64 16.12
N LYS A 80 6.98 -3.90 15.02
CA LYS A 80 5.84 -3.50 14.21
C LYS A 80 5.53 -4.64 13.22
N GLU A 81 4.62 -5.52 13.61
CA GLU A 81 4.15 -6.62 12.77
C GLU A 81 2.88 -6.22 12.02
N ILE A 82 2.92 -6.27 10.69
CA ILE A 82 1.75 -5.96 9.86
C ILE A 82 0.89 -7.22 9.78
N HIS A 83 -0.16 -7.30 10.61
CA HIS A 83 -1.08 -8.43 10.59
C HIS A 83 -2.36 -8.09 9.82
N HIS A 84 -2.50 -8.64 8.61
CA HIS A 84 -3.71 -8.48 7.81
C HIS A 84 -4.88 -9.23 8.44
N ASN A 85 -5.98 -8.51 8.67
CA ASN A 85 -7.30 -9.08 8.94
C ASN A 85 -7.89 -9.62 7.62
N PRO A 86 -8.78 -10.63 7.59
CA PRO A 86 -9.58 -11.02 6.42
C PRO A 86 -10.08 -9.85 5.56
N ILE A 87 -10.59 -8.77 6.18
CA ILE A 87 -11.07 -7.58 5.47
C ILE A 87 -9.93 -6.91 4.68
N THR A 88 -8.78 -6.67 5.33
CA THR A 88 -7.61 -6.08 4.66
C THR A 88 -7.01 -7.03 3.61
N ALA A 89 -7.08 -8.34 3.82
CA ALA A 89 -6.63 -9.33 2.84
C ALA A 89 -7.50 -9.31 1.57
N ILE A 90 -8.83 -9.20 1.71
CA ILE A 90 -9.76 -9.03 0.59
C ILE A 90 -9.50 -7.70 -0.14
N LEU A 91 -9.26 -6.62 0.60
CA LEU A 91 -8.96 -5.32 0.00
C LEU A 91 -7.65 -5.36 -0.79
N LEU A 92 -6.64 -6.07 -0.28
CA LEU A 92 -5.36 -6.27 -0.92
C LEU A 92 -5.50 -7.08 -2.22
N SER A 93 -6.24 -8.19 -2.17
CA SER A 93 -6.47 -9.03 -3.35
C SER A 93 -7.23 -8.29 -4.44
N LEU A 94 -8.27 -7.52 -4.09
CA LEU A 94 -8.94 -6.62 -5.02
C LEU A 94 -7.98 -5.60 -5.62
N GLY A 95 -7.13 -4.97 -4.81
CA GLY A 95 -6.10 -4.05 -5.29
C GLY A 95 -5.20 -4.67 -6.36
N PHE A 96 -4.70 -5.88 -6.14
CA PHE A 96 -3.89 -6.61 -7.13
C PHE A 96 -4.66 -6.95 -8.41
N ILE A 97 -5.93 -7.36 -8.30
CA ILE A 97 -6.79 -7.65 -9.46
C ILE A 97 -6.96 -6.38 -10.29
N PHE A 98 -7.24 -5.24 -9.66
CA PHE A 98 -7.39 -3.96 -10.35
C PHE A 98 -6.10 -3.53 -11.06
N ILE A 99 -4.95 -3.63 -10.40
CA ILE A 99 -3.66 -3.30 -11.04
C ILE A 99 -3.39 -4.23 -12.23
N GLY A 100 -3.67 -5.53 -12.10
CA GLY A 100 -3.48 -6.50 -13.18
C GLY A 100 -4.39 -6.22 -14.39
N LEU A 101 -5.68 -6.04 -14.15
CA LEU A 101 -6.67 -5.77 -15.21
C LEU A 101 -6.40 -4.44 -15.92
N PHE A 102 -6.26 -3.35 -15.17
CA PHE A 102 -6.07 -2.03 -15.74
C PHE A 102 -4.66 -1.85 -16.31
N GLY A 103 -3.65 -2.45 -15.70
CA GLY A 103 -2.29 -2.50 -16.26
C GLY A 103 -2.26 -3.23 -17.59
N PHE A 104 -2.93 -4.39 -17.70
CA PHE A 104 -3.05 -5.11 -18.97
C PHE A 104 -3.79 -4.30 -20.03
N LEU A 105 -4.89 -3.63 -19.67
CA LEU A 105 -5.64 -2.78 -20.59
C LEU A 105 -4.81 -1.59 -21.11
N ILE A 106 -3.96 -0.99 -20.27
CA ILE A 106 -3.04 0.06 -20.71
C ILE A 106 -2.05 -0.50 -21.73
N VAL A 107 -1.42 -1.64 -21.45
CA VAL A 107 -0.46 -2.28 -22.37
C VAL A 107 -1.12 -2.66 -23.69
N LYS A 108 -2.32 -3.23 -23.65
CA LYS A 108 -3.08 -3.57 -24.86
C LYS A 108 -3.45 -2.35 -25.69
N ASN A 109 -3.77 -1.22 -25.06
CA ASN A 109 -4.07 0.02 -25.77
C ASN A 109 -2.81 0.72 -26.33
N LEU A 110 -1.63 0.26 -25.92
CA LEU A 110 -0.32 0.77 -26.33
C LEU A 110 0.22 0.11 -27.61
N ILE A 111 -0.16 -1.15 -27.83
CA ILE A 111 0.25 -2.02 -28.94
C ILE A 111 -0.74 -1.87 -30.08
#